data_AF-A0A350UAM6-F1
#
_entry.id   AF-A0A350UAM6-F1
#
_cell.length_a   1.000
_cell.length_b   1.000
_cell.length_c   1.000
_cell.angle_alpha   90.00
_cell.angle_beta   90.00
_cell.angle_gamma   90.00
#
_symmetry.space_group_name_H-M   'P 1'
#
loop_
_entity.id
_entity.type
_entity.pdbx_description
1 polymer ?
#
loop_
_entity_poly.entity_id
_entity_poly.type
_entity_poly.pdbx_seq_one_letter_code
_entity_poly.pdbx_strand_id
1 'polypeptide(L)'
;MTKQFRCPVCGYVFLGEAAPDFCPVCKAPGDSFVEVSQQAKLYAAEHVVGIASGVDAEVLEGLRMNFTGECTEVGMYLAMARVAEREGFPEISEAFKRYAFEEADHASRFAELLGEVITTSTKTNLELRAAAEFGACDGKTQLAKRAKELNLDAIHDSVHEMARDEARHGKGFEGLLKRYFA
;
A
#
# COMPACT_ATOMS: atom_id res chain seq x y z
N MET A 1 -8.77 -35.57 16.06
CA MET A 1 -7.75 -35.47 14.98
C MET A 1 -6.70 -34.49 15.45
N THR A 2 -5.42 -34.84 15.39
CA THR A 2 -4.33 -33.96 15.83
C THR A 2 -4.24 -32.75 14.91
N LYS A 3 -4.53 -31.56 15.44
CA LYS A 3 -4.41 -30.28 14.75
C LYS A 3 -2.99 -29.73 14.92
N GLN A 4 -2.60 -28.84 14.01
CA GLN A 4 -1.33 -28.14 14.08
C GLN A 4 -1.60 -26.67 14.36
N PHE A 5 -0.92 -26.11 15.34
CA PHE A 5 -1.07 -24.73 15.76
C PHE A 5 0.28 -24.03 15.66
N ARG A 6 0.32 -22.84 15.08
CA ARG A 6 1.55 -22.05 14.97
C ARG A 6 1.47 -20.77 15.80
N CYS A 7 2.51 -20.52 16.58
CA CYS A 7 2.70 -19.26 17.27
C CYS A 7 3.04 -18.16 16.25
N PRO A 8 2.27 -17.05 16.17
CA PRO A 8 2.53 -15.97 15.22
C PRO A 8 3.75 -15.12 15.60
N VAL A 9 4.22 -15.20 16.84
CA VAL A 9 5.33 -14.38 17.35
C VAL A 9 6.69 -15.00 17.03
N CYS A 10 6.85 -16.31 17.20
CA CYS A 10 8.15 -16.97 17.08
C CYS A 10 8.16 -18.20 16.15
N GLY A 11 7.03 -18.51 15.51
CA GLY A 11 6.92 -19.63 14.57
C GLY A 11 6.88 -21.02 15.22
N TYR A 12 6.85 -21.13 16.55
CA TYR A 12 6.75 -22.44 17.23
C TYR A 12 5.50 -23.19 16.81
N VAL A 13 5.64 -24.47 16.49
CA VAL A 13 4.57 -25.35 16.03
C VAL A 13 4.20 -26.33 17.14
N PHE A 14 2.95 -26.28 17.58
CA PHE A 14 2.36 -27.23 18.52
C PHE A 14 1.46 -28.23 17.78
N LEU A 15 1.52 -29.50 18.17
CA LEU A 15 0.63 -30.56 17.66
C LEU A 15 -0.24 -31.06 18.80
N GLY A 16 -1.56 -30.91 18.68
CA GLY A 16 -2.49 -31.29 19.73
C GLY A 16 -3.95 -31.13 19.30
N GLU A 17 -4.88 -31.36 20.21
CA GLU A 17 -6.31 -31.16 19.93
C GLU A 17 -6.74 -29.68 20.03
N ALA A 18 -6.03 -28.90 20.85
CA ALA A 18 -6.21 -27.46 21.04
C ALA A 18 -4.85 -26.76 21.16
N ALA A 19 -4.80 -25.44 20.97
CA ALA A 19 -3.58 -24.65 21.19
C ALA A 19 -3.16 -24.71 22.68
N PRO A 20 -1.85 -24.63 22.99
CA PRO A 20 -1.37 -24.62 24.38
C PRO A 20 -1.70 -23.27 25.03
N ASP A 21 -1.89 -23.21 26.36
CA ASP A 21 -2.22 -21.96 27.07
C ASP A 21 -1.21 -20.82 26.84
N PHE A 22 0.07 -21.18 26.67
CA PHE A 22 1.14 -20.25 26.34
C PHE A 22 2.15 -20.92 25.39
N CYS A 23 2.73 -20.13 24.51
CA CYS A 23 3.85 -20.57 23.68
C CYS A 23 5.05 -20.93 24.58
N PRO A 24 5.63 -22.14 24.48
CA PRO A 24 6.74 -22.53 25.32
C PRO A 24 8.01 -21.70 25.06
N VAL A 25 8.15 -21.15 23.84
CA VAL A 25 9.31 -20.37 23.38
C VAL A 25 9.21 -18.89 23.76
N CYS A 26 8.20 -18.17 23.25
CA CYS A 26 8.10 -16.71 23.41
C CYS A 26 7.07 -16.25 24.44
N LYS A 27 6.37 -17.19 25.10
CA LYS A 27 5.31 -16.91 26.09
C LYS A 27 4.08 -16.16 25.55
N ALA A 28 3.91 -16.08 24.23
CA ALA A 28 2.68 -15.57 23.63
C ALA A 28 1.46 -16.38 24.13
N PRO A 29 0.30 -15.73 24.36
CA PRO A 29 -0.91 -16.42 24.79
C PRO A 29 -1.39 -17.48 23.80
N GLY A 30 -2.06 -18.51 24.30
CA GLY A 30 -2.54 -19.65 23.51
C GLY A 30 -3.60 -19.31 22.48
N ASP A 31 -4.46 -18.33 22.80
CA ASP A 31 -5.50 -17.80 21.91
C ASP A 31 -4.94 -17.13 20.64
N SER A 32 -3.68 -16.75 20.67
CA SER A 32 -2.98 -16.11 19.55
C SER A 32 -2.48 -17.12 18.53
N PHE A 33 -2.52 -18.42 18.83
CA PHE A 33 -2.08 -19.46 17.90
C PHE A 33 -3.03 -19.59 16.72
N VAL A 34 -2.46 -19.69 15.52
CA VAL A 34 -3.20 -19.91 14.29
C VAL A 34 -3.26 -21.42 14.02
N GLU A 35 -4.46 -21.98 13.89
CA GLU A 35 -4.64 -23.37 13.41
C GLU A 35 -4.23 -23.45 11.94
N VAL A 36 -3.35 -24.39 11.63
CA VAL A 36 -2.79 -24.57 10.29
C VAL A 36 -2.99 -26.00 9.81
N SER A 37 -3.26 -26.17 8.51
CA SER A 37 -3.42 -27.51 7.94
C SER A 37 -2.06 -28.22 7.81
N GLN A 38 -2.01 -29.51 8.13
CA GLN A 38 -0.81 -30.34 8.03
C GLN A 38 -0.26 -30.49 6.60
N GLN A 39 -1.04 -30.13 5.58
CA GLN A 39 -0.67 -30.24 4.17
C GLN A 39 -0.18 -28.90 3.58
N ALA A 40 -0.33 -27.80 4.31
CA ALA A 40 0.15 -26.50 3.86
C ALA A 40 1.66 -26.39 4.10
N LYS A 41 2.42 -26.04 3.05
CA LYS A 41 3.79 -25.53 3.22
C LYS A 41 3.66 -24.14 3.84
N LEU A 42 4.16 -23.98 5.06
CA LEU A 42 4.00 -22.75 5.84
C LEU A 42 5.37 -22.09 6.06
N TYR A 43 5.53 -20.84 5.64
CA TYR A 43 6.75 -20.04 5.85
C TYR A 43 6.92 -19.67 7.31
N ALA A 44 8.10 -19.85 7.90
CA ALA A 44 8.32 -19.68 9.34
C ALA A 44 7.93 -18.28 9.87
N ALA A 45 8.04 -17.25 9.02
CA ALA A 45 7.56 -15.90 9.25
C ALA A 45 7.19 -15.27 7.90
N GLU A 46 6.19 -14.39 7.90
CA GLU A 46 5.76 -13.61 6.74
C GLU A 46 5.13 -12.29 7.22
N HIS A 47 5.11 -11.28 6.36
CA HIS A 47 4.31 -10.08 6.64
C HIS A 47 2.82 -10.41 6.52
N VAL A 48 2.01 -9.74 7.34
CA VAL A 48 0.56 -9.94 7.38
C VAL A 48 -0.11 -8.60 7.12
N VAL A 49 -0.86 -8.53 6.01
CA VAL A 49 -1.68 -7.37 5.68
C VAL A 49 -2.74 -7.16 6.75
N GLY A 50 -2.84 -5.95 7.29
CA GLY A 50 -3.85 -5.58 8.29
C GLY A 50 -3.53 -6.06 9.71
N ILE A 51 -2.25 -6.36 10.02
CA ILE A 51 -1.84 -6.76 11.37
C ILE A 51 -2.11 -5.69 12.44
N ALA A 52 -2.28 -4.42 12.05
CA ALA A 52 -2.67 -3.34 12.95
C ALA A 52 -4.17 -3.33 13.27
N SER A 53 -4.98 -4.24 12.72
CA SER A 53 -6.41 -4.31 13.03
C SER A 53 -6.64 -4.62 14.51
N GLY A 54 -7.46 -3.80 15.17
CA GLY A 54 -7.82 -3.98 16.57
C GLY A 54 -6.74 -3.59 17.59
N VAL A 55 -5.65 -2.93 17.15
CA VAL A 55 -4.67 -2.34 18.08
C VAL A 55 -5.22 -1.05 18.70
N ASP A 56 -4.45 -0.47 19.63
CA ASP A 56 -4.78 0.80 20.27
C ASP A 56 -5.09 1.91 19.24
N ALA A 57 -6.10 2.74 19.55
CA ALA A 57 -6.61 3.74 18.62
C ALA A 57 -5.61 4.87 18.33
N GLU A 58 -4.80 5.27 19.31
CA GLU A 58 -3.75 6.27 19.13
C GLU A 58 -2.65 5.74 18.21
N VAL A 59 -2.27 4.46 18.40
CA VAL A 59 -1.30 3.79 17.53
C VAL A 59 -1.84 3.69 16.10
N LEU A 60 -3.09 3.26 15.94
CA LEU A 60 -3.70 3.11 14.61
C LEU A 60 -3.76 4.44 13.86
N GLU A 61 -4.15 5.52 14.54
CA GLU A 61 -4.17 6.86 13.94
C GLU A 61 -2.75 7.35 13.62
N GLY A 62 -1.78 7.09 14.50
CA GLY A 62 -0.37 7.36 14.22
C GLY A 62 0.12 6.67 12.95
N LEU A 63 -0.25 5.40 12.73
CA LEU A 63 0.11 4.67 11.51
C LEU A 63 -0.51 5.30 10.25
N ARG A 64 -1.77 5.74 10.31
CA ARG A 64 -2.45 6.43 9.18
C ARG A 64 -1.84 7.79 8.88
N MET A 65 -1.50 8.55 9.92
CA MET A 65 -0.83 9.84 9.79
C MET A 65 0.54 9.69 9.13
N ASN A 66 1.32 8.69 9.55
CA ASN A 66 2.61 8.40 8.92
C ASN A 66 2.43 7.93 7.48
N PHE A 67 1.51 7.00 7.18
CA PHE A 67 1.19 6.62 5.79
C PHE A 67 0.92 7.86 4.89
N THR A 68 0.10 8.78 5.38
CA THR A 68 -0.23 10.02 4.65
C THR A 68 0.98 10.95 4.51
N GLY A 69 1.79 11.09 5.56
CA GLY A 69 3.01 11.88 5.57
C GLY A 69 4.01 11.37 4.54
N GLU A 70 4.35 10.08 4.60
CA GLU A 70 5.28 9.40 3.70
C GLU A 70 4.82 9.54 2.23
N CYS A 71 3.52 9.29 1.94
CA CYS A 71 2.97 9.51 0.59
C CYS A 71 3.12 10.96 0.11
N THR A 72 3.02 11.94 1.01
CA THR A 72 3.20 13.36 0.69
C THR A 72 4.67 13.68 0.41
N GLU A 73 5.59 13.12 1.19
CA GLU A 73 7.04 13.31 1.02
C GLU A 73 7.54 12.78 -0.33
N VAL A 74 7.00 11.66 -0.83
CA VAL A 74 7.31 11.18 -2.20
C VAL A 74 7.10 12.30 -3.23
N GLY A 75 5.93 12.94 -3.21
CA GLY A 75 5.60 14.03 -4.12
C GLY A 75 6.48 15.27 -3.91
N MET A 76 6.74 15.61 -2.64
CA MET A 76 7.60 16.74 -2.28
C MET A 76 9.03 16.55 -2.78
N TYR A 77 9.65 15.41 -2.51
CA TYR A 77 11.02 15.13 -2.95
C TYR A 77 11.14 15.08 -4.47
N LEU A 78 10.18 14.48 -5.19
CA LEU A 78 10.19 14.53 -6.66
C LEU A 78 10.04 15.96 -7.20
N ALA A 79 9.24 16.81 -6.54
CA ALA A 79 9.14 18.23 -6.90
C ALA A 79 10.44 18.99 -6.61
N MET A 80 11.08 18.75 -5.46
CA MET A 80 12.37 19.33 -5.09
C MET A 80 13.49 18.87 -6.03
N ALA A 81 13.48 17.61 -6.48
CA ALA A 81 14.42 17.11 -7.48
C ALA A 81 14.35 17.93 -8.79
N ARG A 82 13.13 18.25 -9.25
CA ARG A 82 12.92 19.12 -10.42
C ARG A 82 13.43 20.55 -10.19
N VAL A 83 13.37 21.07 -8.96
CA VAL A 83 13.96 22.37 -8.61
C VAL A 83 15.48 22.27 -8.71
N ALA A 84 16.10 21.26 -8.08
CA ALA A 84 17.54 21.06 -8.10
C ALA A 84 18.11 20.93 -9.52
N GLU A 85 17.42 20.22 -10.43
CA GLU A 85 17.82 20.16 -11.84
C GLU A 85 17.81 21.53 -12.53
N ARG A 86 16.77 22.33 -12.30
CA ARG A 86 16.66 23.68 -12.89
C ARG A 86 17.75 24.62 -12.38
N GLU A 87 18.21 24.42 -11.16
CA GLU A 87 19.31 25.18 -10.55
C GLU A 87 20.69 24.64 -10.94
N GLY A 88 20.77 23.51 -11.63
CA GLY A 88 22.02 22.92 -12.10
C GLY A 88 22.71 22.01 -11.08
N PHE A 89 21.96 21.45 -10.11
CA PHE A 89 22.46 20.51 -9.09
C PHE A 89 21.95 19.09 -9.35
N PRO A 90 22.44 18.38 -10.38
CA PRO A 90 21.95 17.05 -10.72
C PRO A 90 22.18 16.02 -9.62
N GLU A 91 23.26 16.11 -8.85
CA GLU A 91 23.56 15.19 -7.74
C GLU A 91 22.56 15.32 -6.59
N ILE A 92 22.10 16.56 -6.32
CA ILE A 92 21.06 16.82 -5.32
C ILE A 92 19.69 16.32 -5.84
N SER A 93 19.40 16.48 -7.13
CA SER A 93 18.20 15.91 -7.75
C SER A 93 18.15 14.38 -7.58
N GLU A 94 19.25 13.69 -7.88
CA GLU A 94 19.33 12.24 -7.74
C GLU A 94 19.21 11.80 -6.27
N ALA A 95 19.76 12.57 -5.32
CA ALA A 95 19.53 12.31 -3.90
C ALA A 95 18.04 12.40 -3.53
N PHE A 96 17.34 13.45 -3.95
CA PHE A 96 15.90 13.60 -3.71
C PHE A 96 15.09 12.47 -4.34
N LYS A 97 15.39 12.05 -5.58
CA LYS A 97 14.70 10.93 -6.22
C LYS A 97 14.89 9.62 -5.47
N ARG A 98 16.10 9.37 -4.96
CA ARG A 98 16.38 8.20 -4.13
C ARG A 98 15.56 8.24 -2.84
N TYR A 99 15.55 9.36 -2.13
CA TYR A 99 14.78 9.51 -0.89
C TYR A 99 13.28 9.37 -1.13
N ALA A 100 12.76 9.90 -2.25
CA ALA A 100 11.37 9.68 -2.65
C ALA A 100 11.02 8.18 -2.78
N PHE A 101 11.95 7.34 -3.22
CA PHE A 101 11.72 5.90 -3.30
C PHE A 101 11.84 5.20 -1.92
N GLU A 102 12.69 5.72 -1.03
CA GLU A 102 12.78 5.27 0.36
C GLU A 102 11.46 5.57 1.11
N GLU A 103 10.90 6.78 0.98
CA GLU A 103 9.60 7.10 1.59
C GLU A 103 8.44 6.34 0.94
N ALA A 104 8.55 5.99 -0.34
CA ALA A 104 7.57 5.10 -0.98
C ALA A 104 7.60 3.68 -0.37
N ASP A 105 8.78 3.17 0.00
CA ASP A 105 8.93 1.91 0.73
C ASP A 105 8.34 2.04 2.15
N HIS A 106 8.60 3.14 2.87
CA HIS A 106 7.99 3.41 4.18
C HIS A 106 6.45 3.44 4.10
N ALA A 107 5.89 4.21 3.16
CA ALA A 107 4.46 4.26 2.91
C ALA A 107 3.88 2.87 2.61
N SER A 108 4.59 2.04 1.83
CA SER A 108 4.13 0.69 1.49
C SER A 108 4.01 -0.22 2.73
N ARG A 109 4.95 -0.09 3.69
CA ARG A 109 4.92 -0.84 4.95
C ARG A 109 3.79 -0.39 5.84
N PHE A 110 3.55 0.92 5.97
CA PHE A 110 2.38 1.41 6.71
C PHE A 110 1.07 0.94 6.09
N ALA A 111 0.97 0.96 4.75
CA ALA A 111 -0.21 0.45 4.04
C ALA A 111 -0.42 -1.06 4.28
N GLU A 112 0.65 -1.86 4.30
CA GLU A 112 0.59 -3.28 4.62
C GLU A 112 0.14 -3.51 6.08
N LEU A 113 0.73 -2.79 7.05
CA LEU A 113 0.35 -2.88 8.46
C LEU A 113 -1.14 -2.55 8.67
N LEU A 114 -1.62 -1.46 8.04
CA LEU A 114 -3.00 -0.99 8.13
C LEU A 114 -3.98 -1.93 7.40
N GLY A 115 -3.63 -2.38 6.19
CA GLY A 115 -4.53 -3.17 5.35
C GLY A 115 -5.78 -2.42 4.86
N GLU A 116 -5.79 -1.09 4.93
CA GLU A 116 -6.96 -0.26 4.63
C GLU A 116 -7.06 0.16 3.16
N VAL A 117 -5.91 0.21 2.47
CA VAL A 117 -5.80 0.70 1.07
C VAL A 117 -5.38 -0.41 0.09
N ILE A 118 -5.20 -1.63 0.59
CA ILE A 118 -4.82 -2.82 -0.17
C ILE A 118 -5.54 -4.06 0.39
N THR A 119 -5.60 -5.11 -0.41
CA THR A 119 -6.09 -6.43 -0.02
C THR A 119 -5.01 -7.50 -0.26
N THR A 120 -5.24 -8.70 0.23
CA THR A 120 -4.40 -9.88 -0.03
C THR A 120 -4.64 -10.51 -1.42
N SER A 121 -5.55 -9.96 -2.23
CA SER A 121 -5.90 -10.46 -3.56
C SER A 121 -5.39 -9.53 -4.65
N THR A 122 -4.45 -10.01 -5.48
CA THR A 122 -3.95 -9.26 -6.64
C THR A 122 -5.08 -8.85 -7.59
N LYS A 123 -6.05 -9.74 -7.84
CA LYS A 123 -7.21 -9.45 -8.68
C LYS A 123 -8.01 -8.27 -8.11
N THR A 124 -8.33 -8.33 -6.83
CA THR A 124 -9.12 -7.30 -6.15
C THR A 124 -8.37 -5.97 -6.11
N ASN A 125 -7.06 -5.99 -5.86
CA ASN A 125 -6.25 -4.77 -5.91
C ASN A 125 -6.26 -4.14 -7.32
N LEU A 126 -6.16 -4.94 -8.38
CA LEU A 126 -6.27 -4.46 -9.76
C LEU A 126 -7.65 -3.87 -10.07
N GLU A 127 -8.73 -4.52 -9.62
CA GLU A 127 -10.12 -4.03 -9.78
C GLU A 127 -10.30 -2.68 -9.07
N LEU A 128 -9.83 -2.57 -7.83
CA LEU A 128 -9.87 -1.32 -7.06
C LEU A 128 -9.07 -0.20 -7.73
N ARG A 129 -7.87 -0.50 -8.24
CA ARG A 129 -7.06 0.50 -8.96
C ARG A 129 -7.71 0.92 -10.27
N ALA A 130 -8.25 0.00 -11.07
CA ALA A 130 -8.98 0.35 -12.30
C ALA A 130 -10.15 1.30 -12.03
N ALA A 131 -10.96 1.00 -10.99
CA ALA A 131 -12.06 1.86 -10.58
C ALA A 131 -11.59 3.24 -10.07
N ALA A 132 -10.50 3.27 -9.30
CA ALA A 132 -9.90 4.51 -8.81
C ALA A 132 -9.39 5.39 -9.97
N GLU A 133 -8.75 4.81 -10.99
CA GLU A 133 -8.30 5.58 -12.16
C GLU A 133 -9.45 6.15 -12.98
N PHE A 134 -10.55 5.42 -13.11
CA PHE A 134 -11.76 5.92 -13.76
C PHE A 134 -12.32 7.16 -13.03
N GLY A 135 -12.49 7.06 -11.71
CA GLY A 135 -12.94 8.19 -10.89
C GLY A 135 -11.97 9.38 -10.90
N ALA A 136 -10.66 9.11 -10.86
CA ALA A 136 -9.63 10.15 -10.91
C ALA A 136 -9.58 10.87 -12.25
N CYS A 137 -9.78 10.15 -13.36
CA CYS A 137 -9.90 10.72 -14.71
C CYS A 137 -11.06 11.73 -14.76
N ASP A 138 -12.24 11.36 -14.27
CA ASP A 138 -13.41 12.23 -14.25
C ASP A 138 -13.16 13.46 -13.36
N GLY A 139 -12.65 13.25 -12.14
CA GLY A 139 -12.36 14.34 -11.21
C GLY A 139 -11.34 15.34 -11.76
N LYS A 140 -10.25 14.87 -12.36
CA LYS A 140 -9.23 15.72 -12.99
C LYS A 140 -9.78 16.45 -14.21
N THR A 141 -10.63 15.81 -15.00
CA THR A 141 -11.29 16.45 -16.15
C THR A 141 -12.20 17.59 -15.70
N GLN A 142 -12.97 17.40 -14.62
CA GLN A 142 -13.80 18.46 -14.04
C GLN A 142 -12.97 19.63 -13.49
N LEU A 143 -11.88 19.34 -12.80
CA LEU A 143 -10.95 20.36 -12.30
C LEU A 143 -10.31 21.15 -13.44
N ALA A 144 -9.83 20.47 -14.49
CA ALA A 144 -9.27 21.12 -15.66
C ALA A 144 -10.31 22.02 -16.35
N LYS A 145 -11.54 21.53 -16.56
CA LYS A 145 -12.64 22.34 -17.09
C LYS A 145 -12.86 23.60 -16.26
N ARG A 146 -12.91 23.47 -14.92
CA ARG A 146 -13.08 24.61 -14.03
C ARG A 146 -11.93 25.61 -14.13
N ALA A 147 -10.68 25.13 -14.23
CA ALA A 147 -9.53 25.99 -14.46
C ALA A 147 -9.66 26.76 -15.79
N LYS A 148 -10.15 26.11 -16.85
CA LYS A 148 -10.38 26.75 -18.16
C LYS A 148 -11.45 27.83 -18.10
N GLU A 149 -12.57 27.59 -17.41
CA GLU A 149 -13.61 28.60 -17.19
C GLU A 149 -13.11 29.86 -16.47
N LEU A 150 -12.05 29.71 -15.66
CA LEU A 150 -11.39 30.79 -14.92
C LEU A 150 -10.19 31.39 -15.67
N ASN A 151 -9.94 30.99 -16.92
CA ASN A 151 -8.78 31.38 -17.73
C ASN A 151 -7.42 31.04 -17.08
N LEU A 152 -7.35 29.93 -16.33
CA LEU A 152 -6.13 29.41 -15.69
C LEU A 152 -5.48 28.33 -16.58
N ASP A 153 -5.01 28.73 -17.77
CA ASP A 153 -4.60 27.81 -18.83
C ASP A 153 -3.47 26.85 -18.42
N ALA A 154 -2.44 27.33 -17.71
CA ALA A 154 -1.34 26.49 -17.25
C ALA A 154 -1.79 25.36 -16.30
N ILE A 155 -2.82 25.63 -15.47
CA ILE A 155 -3.42 24.64 -14.57
C ILE A 155 -4.29 23.68 -15.37
N HIS A 156 -5.14 24.19 -16.27
CA HIS A 156 -5.96 23.36 -17.14
C HIS A 156 -5.09 22.36 -17.92
N ASP A 157 -4.06 22.84 -18.62
CA ASP A 157 -3.26 22.00 -19.51
C ASP A 157 -2.57 20.88 -18.75
N SER A 158 -1.98 21.21 -17.59
CA SER A 158 -1.28 20.23 -16.75
C SER A 158 -2.24 19.18 -16.17
N VAL A 159 -3.37 19.60 -15.60
CA VAL A 159 -4.34 18.67 -14.97
C VAL A 159 -5.06 17.83 -16.02
N HIS A 160 -5.36 18.40 -17.20
CA HIS A 160 -6.00 17.67 -18.28
C HIS A 160 -5.08 16.58 -18.84
N GLU A 161 -3.77 16.84 -18.95
CA GLU A 161 -2.82 15.80 -19.34
C GLU A 161 -2.78 14.67 -18.30
N MET A 162 -2.77 15.00 -16.99
CA MET A 162 -2.88 14.00 -15.93
C MET A 162 -4.18 13.19 -16.01
N ALA A 163 -5.31 13.79 -16.42
CA ALA A 163 -6.55 13.04 -16.64
C ALA A 163 -6.41 11.99 -17.74
N ARG A 164 -5.67 12.30 -18.82
CA ARG A 164 -5.37 11.34 -19.90
C ARG A 164 -4.44 10.22 -19.42
N ASP A 165 -3.50 10.55 -18.54
CA ASP A 165 -2.66 9.54 -17.89
C ASP A 165 -3.51 8.55 -17.09
N GLU A 166 -4.52 9.01 -16.34
CA GLU A 166 -5.40 8.08 -15.60
C GLU A 166 -6.24 7.21 -16.52
N ALA A 167 -6.72 7.73 -17.66
CA ALA A 167 -7.37 6.91 -18.66
C ALA A 167 -6.41 5.84 -19.24
N ARG A 168 -5.12 6.17 -19.42
CA ARG A 168 -4.09 5.20 -19.85
C ARG A 168 -3.85 4.14 -18.77
N HIS A 169 -3.75 4.54 -17.49
CA HIS A 169 -3.56 3.63 -16.36
C HIS A 169 -4.75 2.68 -16.20
N GLY A 170 -5.98 3.20 -16.21
CA GLY A 170 -7.21 2.42 -16.11
C GLY A 170 -7.30 1.35 -17.21
N LYS A 171 -7.08 1.73 -18.48
CA LYS A 171 -7.02 0.76 -19.60
C LYS A 171 -5.92 -0.28 -19.44
N GLY A 172 -4.79 0.10 -18.84
CA GLY A 172 -3.72 -0.81 -18.47
C GLY A 172 -4.20 -1.87 -17.48
N PHE A 173 -4.84 -1.46 -16.40
CA PHE A 173 -5.39 -2.37 -15.39
C PHE A 173 -6.51 -3.26 -15.95
N GLU A 174 -7.43 -2.72 -16.76
CA GLU A 174 -8.47 -3.50 -17.45
C GLU A 174 -7.87 -4.59 -18.35
N GLY A 175 -6.81 -4.25 -19.10
CA GLY A 175 -6.08 -5.20 -19.94
C GLY A 175 -5.41 -6.33 -19.14
N LEU A 176 -4.86 -6.01 -17.96
CA LEU A 176 -4.26 -6.99 -17.06
C LEU A 176 -5.33 -7.91 -16.45
N LEU A 177 -6.44 -7.34 -15.97
CA LEU A 177 -7.58 -8.09 -15.46
C LEU A 177 -8.10 -9.08 -16.50
N LYS A 178 -8.29 -8.62 -17.74
CA LYS A 178 -8.72 -9.47 -18.85
C LYS A 178 -7.74 -10.60 -19.16
N ARG A 179 -6.43 -10.35 -19.05
CA ARG A 179 -5.40 -11.33 -19.41
C ARG A 179 -5.23 -12.42 -18.35
N TYR A 180 -5.30 -12.05 -17.08
CA TYR A 180 -4.90 -12.93 -15.97
C TYR A 180 -6.06 -13.42 -15.10
N PHE A 181 -7.25 -12.81 -15.19
CA PHE A 181 -8.34 -13.02 -14.23
C PHE A 181 -9.76 -13.10 -14.83
N ALA A 182 -9.87 -13.19 -16.17
CA ALA A 182 -11.12 -13.35 -16.91
C ALA A 182 -11.54 -14.81 -17.10
#